data_AF-A0A022R6G3-F1
#
_entry.id   AF-A0A022R6G3-F1
#
_cell.length_a   1.000
_cell.length_b   1.000
_cell.length_c   1.000
_cell.angle_alpha   90.00
_cell.angle_beta   90.00
_cell.angle_gamma   90.00
#
_symmetry.space_group_name_H-M   'P 1'
#
loop_
_entity.id
_entity.type
_entity.pdbx_description
1 polymer ?
#
loop_
_entity_poly.entity_id
_entity_poly.type
_entity_poly.pdbx_seq_one_letter_code
_entity_poly.pdbx_strand_id
1 'polypeptide(L)' 'GGFWTQSGWNSTLGSICKGVPMICLPFFGEQMVNSRYVYGVWKIGIKMEKCWMERGEIEEVIMRVIVGGE' A
#
# COMPACT_ATOMS: atom_id res chain seq x y z
N GLY A 1 -11.29 -5.22 -3.43
CA GLY A 1 -10.12 -5.27 -4.33
C GLY A 1 -8.99 -4.49 -3.71
N GLY A 2 -7.73 -4.74 -4.10
CA GLY A 2 -6.57 -4.09 -3.49
C GLY A 2 -5.53 -3.70 -4.54
N PHE A 3 -4.75 -2.66 -4.27
CA PHE A 3 -3.77 -2.12 -5.21
C PHE A 3 -2.36 -2.12 -4.63
N TRP A 4 -1.48 -2.96 -5.18
CA TRP A 4 -0.06 -2.90 -4.90
C TRP A 4 0.58 -1.78 -5.71
N THR A 5 1.27 -0.85 -5.03
CA THR A 5 1.85 0.33 -5.67
C THR A 5 3.16 0.77 -5.04
N GLN A 6 4.03 1.37 -5.84
CA GLN A 6 5.20 2.11 -5.35
C GLN A 6 4.83 3.44 -4.67
N SER A 7 3.55 3.82 -4.60
CA SER A 7 3.08 5.09 -4.00
C SER A 7 3.48 6.34 -4.79
N GLY A 8 3.59 6.23 -6.12
CA GLY A 8 3.67 7.41 -6.99
C GLY A 8 2.37 8.22 -6.94
N TRP A 9 2.47 9.55 -7.00
CA TRP A 9 1.35 10.45 -6.71
C TRP A 9 0.09 10.20 -7.57
N ASN A 10 0.27 10.02 -8.89
CA ASN A 10 -0.84 9.74 -9.81
C ASN A 10 -1.54 8.41 -9.48
N SER A 11 -0.77 7.39 -9.12
CA SER A 11 -1.31 6.08 -8.72
C SER A 11 -2.05 6.17 -7.39
N THR A 12 -1.49 6.91 -6.42
CA THR A 12 -2.14 7.16 -5.13
C THR A 12 -3.48 7.88 -5.32
N LEU A 13 -3.51 8.95 -6.11
CA LEU A 13 -4.74 9.68 -6.42
C LEU A 13 -5.75 8.78 -7.13
N GLY A 14 -5.30 8.00 -8.12
CA GLY A 14 -6.15 7.06 -8.85
C GLY A 14 -6.77 5.99 -7.96
N SER A 15 -6.06 5.54 -6.92
CA SER A 15 -6.58 4.60 -5.91
C SER A 15 -7.61 5.26 -5.00
N ILE A 16 -7.31 6.47 -4.51
CA ILE A 16 -8.22 7.26 -3.66
C ILE A 16 -9.54 7.52 -4.38
N CYS A 17 -9.49 8.01 -5.62
CA CYS A 17 -10.70 8.30 -6.40
C CYS A 17 -11.57 7.05 -6.67
N LYS A 18 -10.96 5.86 -6.69
CA LYS A 18 -11.68 4.59 -6.88
C LYS A 18 -12.05 3.89 -5.56
N GLY A 19 -11.67 4.45 -4.41
CA GLY A 19 -11.89 3.82 -3.11
C GLY A 19 -11.18 2.47 -2.96
N VAL A 20 -10.02 2.28 -3.59
CA VAL A 20 -9.27 1.03 -3.53
C VAL A 20 -8.16 1.13 -2.47
N PRO A 21 -8.10 0.22 -1.48
CA PRO A 21 -7.04 0.20 -0.48
C PRO A 21 -5.68 -0.16 -1.10
N MET A 22 -4.61 0.44 -0.58
CA MET A 22 -3.27 0.34 -1.14
C MET A 22 -2.32 -0.53 -0.30
N ILE A 23 -1.50 -1.33 -0.97
CA ILE A 23 -0.30 -1.97 -0.44
C ILE A 23 0.89 -1.18 -1.00
N CYS A 24 1.61 -0.47 -0.13
CA CYS A 24 2.68 0.44 -0.50
C CYS A 24 4.07 -0.23 -0.40
N LEU A 25 4.82 -0.23 -1.50
CA LEU A 25 6.24 -0.59 -1.54
C LEU A 25 7.05 0.53 -2.24
N PRO A 26 7.32 1.65 -1.55
CA PRO A 26 8.04 2.78 -2.15
C PRO A 26 9.52 2.45 -2.37
N PHE A 27 10.11 3.00 -3.43
CA PHE A 27 11.53 2.78 -3.74
C PHE A 27 12.42 3.96 -3.37
N PHE A 28 12.05 5.20 -3.73
CA PHE A 28 12.85 6.39 -3.45
C PHE A 28 12.05 7.69 -3.56
N GLY A 29 12.63 8.80 -3.10
CA GLY A 29 12.10 10.14 -3.31
C GLY A 29 10.72 10.38 -2.68
N GLU A 30 9.85 11.03 -3.44
CA GLU A 30 8.48 11.40 -3.04
C GLU A 30 7.60 10.19 -2.73
N GLN A 31 7.91 9.03 -3.30
CA GLN A 31 7.18 7.79 -3.02
C GLN A 31 7.21 7.42 -1.53
N MET A 32 8.33 7.69 -0.85
CA MET A 32 8.50 7.43 0.58
C MET A 32 7.54 8.30 1.41
N VAL A 33 7.40 9.57 1.03
CA VAL A 33 6.51 10.53 1.68
C VAL A 33 5.06 10.18 1.40
N ASN A 34 4.71 9.93 0.13
CA ASN A 34 3.36 9.55 -0.26
C ASN A 34 2.90 8.27 0.44
N SER A 35 3.77 7.25 0.52
CA SER A 35 3.50 6.03 1.28
C SER A 35 3.21 6.37 2.74
N ARG A 36 4.04 7.21 3.39
CA ARG A 36 3.84 7.62 4.78
C ARG A 36 2.49 8.31 5.02
N TYR A 37 2.03 9.13 4.08
CA TYR A 37 0.68 9.70 4.14
C TYR A 37 -0.39 8.61 4.04
N VAL A 38 -0.28 7.69 3.07
CA VAL A 38 -1.25 6.61 2.87
C VAL A 38 -1.42 5.73 4.12
N TYR A 39 -0.33 5.18 4.68
CA TYR A 39 -0.44 4.24 5.80
C TYR A 39 -0.46 4.92 7.17
N GLY A 40 0.23 6.05 7.33
CA GLY A 40 0.44 6.69 8.64
C GLY A 40 -0.52 7.82 8.96
N VAL A 41 -0.97 8.57 7.95
CA VAL A 41 -1.80 9.77 8.16
C VAL A 41 -3.25 9.49 7.79
N TRP A 42 -3.49 9.05 6.56
CA TRP A 42 -4.84 8.80 6.05
C TRP A 42 -5.38 7.42 6.45
N LYS A 43 -4.49 6.48 6.79
CA LYS A 43 -4.85 5.12 7.20
C LYS A 43 -5.73 4.39 6.16
N ILE A 44 -5.43 4.60 4.89
CA ILE A 44 -6.15 4.03 3.74
C ILE A 44 -5.35 2.93 3.02
N GLY A 45 -4.28 2.46 3.64
CA GLY A 45 -3.42 1.43 3.09
C GLY A 45 -2.37 0.97 4.10
N ILE A 46 -1.58 -0.01 3.69
CA ILE A 46 -0.51 -0.60 4.49
C ILE A 46 0.82 -0.45 3.76
N LYS A 47 1.92 -0.33 4.51
CA LYS A 47 3.28 -0.32 3.95
C LYS A 47 3.94 -1.67 4.15
N MET A 48 4.59 -2.17 3.10
CA MET A 48 5.51 -3.30 3.20
C MET A 48 6.84 -2.82 3.75
N GLU A 49 7.38 -3.56 4.73
CA GLU A 49 8.61 -3.17 5.41
C GLU A 49 9.86 -3.46 4.58
N LYS A 50 9.82 -4.49 3.73
CA LYS A 50 10.97 -5.00 2.96
C LYS A 50 10.56 -5.28 1.52
N CYS A 51 11.49 -5.08 0.59
CA CYS A 51 11.29 -5.46 -0.82
C CYS A 51 11.40 -6.97 -1.04
N TRP A 52 12.20 -7.65 -0.22
CA TRP A 52 12.39 -9.09 -0.27
C TRP A 52 11.56 -9.71 0.85
N MET A 53 10.46 -10.34 0.46
CA MET A 53 9.52 -11.02 1.35
C MET A 53 9.27 -12.43 0.84
N GLU A 54 9.05 -13.35 1.75
CA GLU A 54 8.64 -14.70 1.40
C GLU A 54 7.18 -14.70 0.93
N ARG A 55 6.81 -15.71 0.13
CA ARG A 55 5.45 -15.84 -0.41
C ARG A 55 4.38 -15.80 0.69
N GLY A 56 4.66 -16.38 1.87
CA GLY A 56 3.74 -16.38 3.01
C GLY A 56 3.47 -14.99 3.57
N GLU A 57 4.52 -14.16 3.70
CA GLU A 57 4.36 -12.78 4.19
C GLU A 57 3.58 -11.92 3.19
N ILE A 58 3.81 -12.12 1.88
CA ILE A 58 3.04 -11.45 0.82
C ILE A 58 1.56 -11.85 0.89
N GLU A 59 1.29 -13.14 1.09
CA GLU A 59 -0.07 -13.66 1.20
C GLU A 59 -0.82 -13.05 2.39
N GLU A 60 -0.16 -12.91 3.55
CA GLU A 60 -0.73 -12.27 4.73
C GLU A 60 -1.09 -10.79 4.47
N VAL A 61 -0.18 -10.03 3.86
CA VAL A 61 -0.39 -8.63 3.48
C VAL A 61 -1.57 -8.48 2.51
N ILE A 62 -1.67 -9.36 1.51
CA ILE A 62 -2.78 -9.36 0.56
C ILE A 62 -4.09 -9.70 1.27
N MET A 63 -4.12 -10.72 2.12
CA MET A 63 -5.32 -11.13 2.86
C MET A 63 -5.85 -9.99 3.75
N ARG A 64 -4.96 -9.29 4.46
CA ARG A 64 -5.33 -8.12 5.27
C ARG A 64 -6.04 -7.04 4.47
N VAL A 65 -5.66 -6.83 3.21
CA VAL A 65 -6.24 -5.79 2.34
C VAL A 65 -7.49 -6.24 1.60
N ILE A 66 -7.56 -7.50 1.18
CA ILE A 66 -8.67 -8.02 0.36
C ILE A 66 -9.84 -8.48 1.21
N VAL A 67 -9.57 -9.19 2.31
CA VAL A 67 -10.61 -9.77 3.17
C VAL A 67 -11.05 -8.75 4.23
N GLY A 68 -10.17 -7.81 4.58
CA GLY A 68 -10.33 -6.90 5.71
C GLY A 68 -9.97 -7.62 7.01
N GLY A 69 -8.90 -7.17 7.65
CA GLY A 69 -8.63 -7.57 9.04
C GLY A 69 -9.69 -6.97 9.96
N GLU A 70 -10.15 -7.74 10.94
CA GLU A 70 -10.89 -7.23 12.12
C GLU A 70 -10.16 -6.08 12.80
#